data_AF-A0A5R9E894-F1
#
_entry.id   AF-A0A5R9E894-F1
#
_cell.length_a   1.000
_cell.length_b   1.000
_cell.length_c   1.000
_cell.angle_alpha   90.00
_cell.angle_beta   90.00
_cell.angle_gamma   90.00
#
_symmetry.space_group_name_H-M   'P 1'
#
loop_
_entity.id
_entity.type
_entity.pdbx_description
1 polymer ?
#
loop_
_entity_poly.entity_id
_entity_poly.type
_entity_poly.pdbx_seq_one_letter_code
_entity_poly.pdbx_strand_id
1 'polypeptide(L)'
;MTTTAISEPPAAAVARDAHWSAKMARLKARKLPERSLRLCDDDEAKKNATDAALELAKARTAARGQSIEQGVSEADREQWTAGHPEVVAAQLRLDAAERLLDDATVVLTFRALPRPAWEQLLRDHPPTEAQADQGMEYNVETYPAALIAACHIERDEAGDEVPGMSEQEAQELLDAWPDSEAKALFTCALLVNQTLRADLGKG
;
A
#
# COMPACT_ATOMS: atom_id res chain seq x y z
N MET A 1 -56.70 -25.48 -30.95
CA MET A 1 -55.28 -25.77 -30.67
C MET A 1 -54.51 -24.47 -30.92
N THR A 2 -54.09 -23.79 -29.85
CA THR A 2 -53.40 -22.50 -29.94
C THR A 2 -51.94 -22.75 -29.58
N THR A 3 -51.06 -22.67 -30.57
CA THR A 3 -49.61 -22.84 -30.39
C THR A 3 -49.04 -21.57 -29.77
N THR A 4 -48.62 -21.63 -28.50
CA THR A 4 -47.85 -20.56 -27.86
C THR A 4 -46.43 -20.59 -28.40
N ALA A 5 -46.07 -19.63 -29.25
CA ALA A 5 -44.70 -19.43 -29.70
C ALA A 5 -43.87 -18.85 -28.54
N ILE A 6 -42.91 -19.62 -28.04
CA ILE A 6 -41.88 -19.14 -27.12
C ILE A 6 -40.90 -18.31 -27.96
N SER A 7 -40.99 -17.00 -27.85
CA SER A 7 -40.03 -16.09 -28.50
C SER A 7 -38.71 -16.16 -27.73
N GLU A 8 -37.70 -16.82 -28.30
CA GLU A 8 -36.34 -16.75 -27.76
C GLU A 8 -35.83 -15.31 -27.79
N PRO A 9 -35.22 -14.82 -26.68
CA PRO A 9 -34.68 -13.47 -26.64
C PRO A 9 -33.53 -13.32 -27.65
N PRO A 10 -33.41 -12.15 -28.30
CA PRO A 10 -32.40 -11.93 -29.34
C PRO A 10 -30.99 -12.07 -28.76
N ALA A 11 -30.09 -12.74 -29.50
CA ALA A 11 -28.72 -13.08 -29.08
C ALA A 11 -27.91 -11.87 -28.54
N ALA A 12 -28.17 -10.65 -29.04
CA ALA A 12 -27.53 -9.43 -28.55
C ALA A 12 -27.95 -9.06 -27.10
N ALA A 13 -29.19 -9.36 -26.70
CA ALA A 13 -29.66 -9.16 -25.33
C ALA A 13 -29.03 -10.19 -24.37
N VAL A 14 -28.92 -11.45 -24.80
CA VAL A 14 -28.24 -12.52 -24.06
C VAL A 14 -26.74 -12.24 -23.92
N ALA A 15 -26.08 -11.77 -24.99
CA ALA A 15 -24.67 -11.38 -24.97
C ALA A 15 -24.42 -10.13 -24.10
N ARG A 16 -25.34 -9.15 -24.10
CA ARG A 16 -25.31 -7.99 -23.20
C ARG A 16 -25.44 -8.42 -21.74
N ASP A 17 -26.31 -9.39 -21.46
CA ASP A 17 -26.51 -9.95 -20.12
C ASP A 17 -25.26 -10.72 -19.63
N ALA A 18 -24.69 -11.59 -20.48
CA ALA A 18 -23.45 -12.30 -20.16
C ALA A 18 -22.26 -11.36 -19.95
N HIS A 19 -22.06 -10.37 -20.83
CA HIS A 19 -21.02 -9.36 -20.69
C HIS A 19 -21.20 -8.51 -19.43
N TRP A 20 -22.44 -8.11 -19.13
CA TRP A 20 -22.77 -7.36 -17.93
C TRP A 20 -22.54 -8.18 -16.66
N SER A 21 -22.98 -9.44 -16.64
CA SER A 21 -22.77 -10.37 -15.53
C SER A 21 -21.27 -10.58 -15.27
N ALA A 22 -20.47 -10.82 -16.31
CA ALA A 22 -19.01 -10.92 -16.20
C ALA A 22 -18.35 -9.62 -15.70
N LYS A 23 -18.86 -8.44 -16.12
CA LYS A 23 -18.40 -7.16 -15.58
C LYS A 23 -18.76 -7.01 -14.10
N MET A 24 -19.98 -7.35 -13.71
CA MET A 24 -20.41 -7.29 -12.31
C MET A 24 -19.66 -8.26 -11.42
N ALA A 25 -19.36 -9.47 -11.90
CA ALA A 25 -18.52 -10.44 -11.20
C ALA A 25 -17.13 -9.85 -10.91
N ARG A 26 -16.49 -9.23 -11.91
CA ARG A 26 -15.21 -8.52 -11.74
C ARG A 26 -15.32 -7.37 -10.74
N LEU A 27 -16.39 -6.58 -10.80
CA LEU A 27 -16.61 -5.44 -9.89
C LEU A 27 -16.82 -5.90 -8.44
N LYS A 28 -17.56 -7.00 -8.22
CA LYS A 28 -17.78 -7.60 -6.90
C LYS A 28 -16.53 -8.25 -6.32
N ALA A 29 -15.66 -8.80 -7.18
CA ALA A 29 -14.40 -9.42 -6.78
C ALA A 29 -13.26 -8.40 -6.52
N ARG A 30 -13.52 -7.09 -6.62
CA ARG A 30 -12.49 -6.08 -6.38
C ARG A 30 -12.04 -6.12 -4.93
N LYS A 31 -10.72 -6.25 -4.74
CA LYS A 31 -10.09 -6.10 -3.43
C LYS A 31 -10.19 -4.65 -2.96
N LEU A 32 -10.38 -4.46 -1.66
CA LEU A 32 -10.35 -3.15 -1.03
C LEU A 32 -8.94 -2.53 -1.12
N PRO A 33 -8.82 -1.19 -1.08
CA PRO A 33 -7.57 -0.48 -0.84
C PRO A 33 -6.80 -1.01 0.36
N GLU A 34 -5.49 -1.17 0.20
CA GLU A 34 -4.55 -1.45 1.29
C GLU A 34 -3.43 -0.41 1.24
N ARG A 35 -2.93 -0.01 2.41
CA ARG A 35 -1.82 0.91 2.59
C ARG A 35 -0.99 0.44 3.79
N SER A 36 0.33 0.55 3.71
CA SER A 36 1.22 0.16 4.82
C SER A 36 1.98 1.35 5.39
N LEU A 37 2.13 1.36 6.71
CA LEU A 37 3.09 2.19 7.45
C LEU A 37 4.33 1.33 7.73
N ARG A 38 5.52 1.87 7.44
CA ARG A 38 6.80 1.21 7.69
C ARG A 38 7.58 1.99 8.74
N LEU A 39 8.00 1.32 9.80
CA LEU A 39 8.71 1.90 10.94
C LEU A 39 10.00 1.11 11.14
N CYS A 40 11.12 1.82 11.27
CA CYS A 40 12.42 1.21 11.45
C CYS A 40 13.19 2.09 12.44
N ASP A 41 13.63 1.50 13.55
CA ASP A 41 14.42 2.18 14.58
C ASP A 41 15.93 1.94 14.40
N ASP A 42 16.31 1.03 13.51
CA ASP A 42 17.70 0.72 13.22
C ASP A 42 18.31 1.75 12.25
N ASP A 43 18.85 2.81 12.83
CA ASP A 43 19.54 3.87 12.08
C ASP A 43 20.81 3.36 11.37
N GLU A 44 21.44 2.29 11.87
CA GLU A 44 22.59 1.67 11.20
C GLU A 44 22.14 0.94 9.93
N ALA A 45 21.04 0.18 9.98
CA ALA A 45 20.46 -0.47 8.81
C ALA A 45 20.03 0.54 7.74
N LYS A 46 19.37 1.64 8.13
CA LYS A 46 19.00 2.73 7.20
C LYS A 46 20.22 3.34 6.52
N LYS A 47 21.25 3.63 7.32
CA LYS A 47 22.50 4.20 6.83
C LYS A 47 23.20 3.23 5.87
N ASN A 48 23.30 1.96 6.25
CA ASN A 48 23.94 0.92 5.43
C ASN A 48 23.25 0.76 4.06
N ALA A 49 21.91 0.75 4.02
CA ALA A 49 21.16 0.72 2.76
C ALA A 49 21.42 1.97 1.91
N THR A 50 21.43 3.15 2.54
CA THR A 50 21.71 4.43 1.86
C THR A 50 23.13 4.46 1.28
N ASP A 51 24.12 4.07 2.07
CA ASP A 51 25.53 4.03 1.67
C ASP A 51 25.73 3.01 0.53
N ALA A 52 25.12 1.82 0.62
CA ALA A 52 25.18 0.81 -0.42
C ALA A 52 24.53 1.28 -1.74
N ALA A 53 23.40 2.01 -1.67
CA ALA A 53 22.75 2.59 -2.84
C ALA A 53 23.62 3.66 -3.51
N LEU A 54 24.30 4.48 -2.70
CA LEU A 54 25.25 5.46 -3.20
C LEU A 54 26.46 4.80 -3.88
N GLU A 55 27.00 3.73 -3.30
CA GLU A 55 28.12 2.98 -3.89
C GLU A 55 27.72 2.31 -5.21
N LEU A 56 26.50 1.77 -5.32
CA LEU A 56 25.98 1.25 -6.59
C LEU A 56 25.89 2.36 -7.65
N ALA A 57 25.38 3.54 -7.30
CA ALA A 57 25.29 4.67 -8.22
C ALA A 57 26.68 5.13 -8.71
N LYS A 58 27.68 5.16 -7.82
CA LYS A 58 29.09 5.44 -8.17
C LYS A 58 29.65 4.37 -9.10
N ALA A 59 29.49 3.09 -8.77
CA ALA A 59 29.98 1.99 -9.59
C ALA A 59 29.37 2.00 -10.99
N ARG A 60 28.06 2.26 -11.13
CA ARG A 60 27.40 2.38 -12.44
C ARG A 60 27.93 3.56 -13.24
N THR A 61 28.17 4.69 -12.60
CA THR A 61 28.73 5.89 -13.26
C THR A 61 30.15 5.62 -13.76
N ALA A 62 30.99 5.01 -12.94
CA ALA A 62 32.37 4.64 -13.30
C ALA A 62 32.40 3.61 -14.44
N ALA A 63 31.64 2.53 -14.34
CA ALA A 63 31.53 1.52 -15.38
C ALA A 63 31.00 2.13 -16.70
N ARG A 64 30.01 3.03 -16.63
CA ARG A 64 29.53 3.75 -17.82
C ARG A 64 30.64 4.60 -18.46
N GLY A 65 31.48 5.28 -17.66
CA GLY A 65 32.66 5.99 -18.16
C GLY A 65 33.64 5.05 -18.89
N GLN A 66 33.99 3.94 -18.25
CA GLN A 66 34.89 2.93 -18.82
C GLN A 66 34.34 2.31 -20.11
N SER A 67 33.02 2.08 -20.19
CA SER A 67 32.39 1.56 -21.41
C SER A 67 32.58 2.50 -22.62
N ILE A 68 32.58 3.82 -22.39
CA ILE A 68 32.82 4.83 -23.44
C ILE A 68 34.29 4.79 -23.85
N GLU A 69 35.20 4.76 -22.89
CA GLU A 69 36.65 4.69 -23.15
C GLU A 69 37.05 3.42 -23.91
N GLN A 70 36.38 2.29 -23.64
CA GLN A 70 36.60 1.01 -24.32
C GLN A 70 35.87 0.90 -25.66
N GLY A 71 35.15 1.94 -26.09
CA GLY A 71 34.45 1.96 -27.37
C GLY A 71 33.24 1.03 -27.44
N VAL A 72 32.64 0.69 -26.28
CA VAL A 72 31.40 -0.09 -26.24
C VAL A 72 30.29 0.68 -26.95
N SER A 73 29.61 -0.02 -27.86
CA SER A 73 28.50 0.54 -28.63
C SER A 73 27.42 1.07 -27.70
N GLU A 74 26.69 2.12 -28.11
CA GLU A 74 25.60 2.65 -27.30
C GLU A 74 24.52 1.60 -27.03
N ALA A 75 24.26 0.70 -27.99
CA ALA A 75 23.28 -0.37 -27.87
C ALA A 75 23.65 -1.40 -26.78
N ASP A 76 24.94 -1.69 -26.61
CA ASP A 76 25.42 -2.70 -25.65
C ASP A 76 25.82 -2.11 -24.30
N ARG A 77 25.87 -0.78 -24.19
CA ARG A 77 26.45 -0.06 -23.05
C ARG A 77 25.79 -0.38 -21.72
N GLU A 78 24.47 -0.46 -21.69
CA GLU A 78 23.72 -0.74 -20.46
C GLU A 78 24.00 -2.16 -19.97
N GLN A 79 23.96 -3.15 -20.89
CA GLN A 79 24.23 -4.54 -20.55
C GLN A 79 25.69 -4.72 -20.08
N TRP A 80 26.64 -4.06 -20.75
CA TRP A 80 28.04 -4.06 -20.33
C TRP A 80 28.21 -3.46 -18.94
N THR A 81 27.58 -2.31 -18.67
CA THR A 81 27.64 -1.61 -17.38
C THR A 81 27.04 -2.48 -16.27
N ALA A 82 25.88 -3.08 -16.51
CA ALA A 82 25.21 -3.96 -15.55
C ALA A 82 26.03 -5.23 -15.25
N GLY A 83 26.76 -5.76 -16.24
CA GLY A 83 27.65 -6.90 -16.07
C GLY A 83 29.03 -6.56 -15.50
N HIS A 84 29.35 -5.28 -15.29
CA HIS A 84 30.66 -4.87 -14.80
C HIS A 84 30.89 -5.39 -13.37
N PRO A 85 32.04 -6.01 -13.04
CA PRO A 85 32.24 -6.66 -11.75
C PRO A 85 31.99 -5.77 -10.53
N GLU A 86 32.37 -4.49 -10.59
CA GLU A 86 32.13 -3.54 -9.51
C GLU A 86 30.65 -3.20 -9.32
N VAL A 87 29.89 -3.14 -10.42
CA VAL A 87 28.43 -2.90 -10.38
C VAL A 87 27.72 -4.11 -9.79
N VAL A 88 28.08 -5.31 -10.23
CA VAL A 88 27.54 -6.57 -9.68
C VAL A 88 27.84 -6.68 -8.19
N ALA A 89 29.08 -6.40 -7.77
CA ALA A 89 29.46 -6.44 -6.36
C ALA A 89 28.71 -5.38 -5.53
N ALA A 90 28.53 -4.15 -6.05
CA ALA A 90 27.78 -3.11 -5.37
C ALA A 90 26.28 -3.45 -5.27
N GLN A 91 25.70 -4.06 -6.31
CA GLN A 91 24.30 -4.50 -6.28
C GLN A 91 24.09 -5.57 -5.21
N LEU A 92 24.97 -6.58 -5.13
CA LEU A 92 24.87 -7.61 -4.09
C LEU A 92 24.96 -7.04 -2.67
N ARG A 93 25.75 -5.97 -2.46
CA ARG A 93 25.79 -5.27 -1.16
C ARG A 93 24.51 -4.50 -0.89
N LEU A 94 23.96 -3.82 -1.89
CA LEU A 94 22.67 -3.14 -1.75
C LEU A 94 21.57 -4.15 -1.40
N ASP A 95 21.45 -5.25 -2.14
CA ASP A 95 20.45 -6.29 -1.87
C ASP A 95 20.60 -6.87 -0.45
N ALA A 96 21.83 -7.01 0.05
CA ALA A 96 22.08 -7.47 1.41
C ALA A 96 21.69 -6.42 2.46
N ALA A 97 22.00 -5.16 2.23
CA ALA A 97 21.63 -4.06 3.12
C ALA A 97 20.12 -3.81 3.15
N GLU A 98 19.45 -3.92 2.00
CA GLU A 98 17.98 -3.82 1.89
C GLU A 98 17.29 -4.95 2.65
N ARG A 99 17.79 -6.19 2.56
CA ARG A 99 17.27 -7.29 3.37
C ARG A 99 17.38 -7.04 4.87
N LEU A 100 18.54 -6.56 5.34
CA LEU A 100 18.71 -6.22 6.76
C LEU A 100 17.79 -5.08 7.19
N LEU A 101 17.59 -4.09 6.33
CA LEU A 101 16.66 -3.00 6.59
C LEU A 101 15.21 -3.49 6.64
N ASP A 102 14.79 -4.35 5.71
CA ASP A 102 13.46 -4.94 5.71
C ASP A 102 13.23 -5.81 6.95
N ASP A 103 14.22 -6.62 7.36
CA ASP A 103 14.16 -7.45 8.58
C ASP A 103 14.05 -6.58 9.86
N ALA A 104 14.66 -5.39 9.86
CA ALA A 104 14.59 -4.43 10.96
C ALA A 104 13.35 -3.50 10.89
N THR A 105 12.52 -3.62 9.85
CA THR A 105 11.36 -2.75 9.63
C THR A 105 10.07 -3.43 10.07
N VAL A 106 9.37 -2.81 11.01
CA VAL A 106 7.99 -3.17 11.37
C VAL A 106 7.04 -2.60 10.32
N VAL A 107 6.15 -3.44 9.79
CA VAL A 107 5.17 -3.04 8.76
C VAL A 107 3.76 -3.23 9.30
N LEU A 108 3.01 -2.13 9.44
CA LEU A 108 1.59 -2.16 9.77
C LEU A 108 0.78 -1.97 8.49
N THR A 109 -0.17 -2.87 8.21
CA THR A 109 -0.99 -2.79 6.99
C THR A 109 -2.44 -2.49 7.32
N PHE A 110 -3.01 -1.55 6.59
CA PHE A 110 -4.38 -1.09 6.76
C PHE A 110 -5.17 -1.32 5.48
N ARG A 111 -6.38 -1.83 5.62
CA ARG A 111 -7.35 -2.00 4.55
C ARG A 111 -8.49 -1.02 4.71
N ALA A 112 -8.97 -0.47 3.59
CA ALA A 112 -10.18 0.34 3.59
C ALA A 112 -11.38 -0.47 4.09
N LEU A 113 -12.29 0.21 4.79
CA LEU A 113 -13.54 -0.36 5.22
C LEU A 113 -14.55 -0.37 4.07
N PRO A 114 -15.42 -1.39 3.99
CA PRO A 114 -16.66 -1.29 3.21
C PRO A 114 -17.45 -0.06 3.68
N ARG A 115 -18.08 0.65 2.73
CA ARG A 115 -18.84 1.88 3.04
C ARG A 115 -19.80 1.76 4.23
N PRO A 116 -20.60 0.69 4.39
CA PRO A 116 -21.48 0.56 5.55
C PRO A 116 -20.73 0.50 6.89
N ALA A 117 -19.57 -0.16 6.94
CA ALA A 117 -18.73 -0.24 8.13
C ALA A 117 -18.07 1.11 8.45
N TRP A 118 -17.59 1.82 7.42
CA TRP A 118 -17.08 3.19 7.56
C TRP A 118 -18.13 4.16 8.12
N GLU A 119 -19.34 4.14 7.56
CA GLU A 119 -20.44 4.99 8.03
C GLU A 119 -20.91 4.62 9.44
N GLN A 120 -20.82 3.34 9.81
CA GLN A 120 -21.13 2.90 11.17
C GLN A 120 -20.08 3.40 12.17
N LEU A 121 -18.80 3.28 11.85
CA LEU A 121 -17.71 3.78 12.69
C LEU A 121 -17.86 5.28 12.99
N LEU A 122 -18.17 6.10 11.98
CA LEU A 122 -18.41 7.54 12.19
C LEU A 122 -19.61 7.82 13.11
N ARG A 123 -20.67 7.00 13.03
CA ARG A 123 -21.85 7.13 13.92
C ARG A 123 -21.54 6.72 15.35
N ASP A 124 -20.65 5.76 15.55
CA ASP A 124 -20.27 5.26 16.88
C ASP A 124 -19.34 6.24 17.61
N HIS A 125 -18.67 7.14 16.88
CA HIS A 125 -17.78 8.17 17.42
C HIS A 125 -18.18 9.59 16.98
N PRO A 126 -19.40 10.05 17.31
CA PRO A 126 -19.85 11.38 16.94
C PRO A 126 -19.03 12.44 17.69
N PRO A 127 -18.74 13.61 17.08
CA PRO A 127 -18.04 14.68 17.77
C PRO A 127 -18.82 15.13 19.02
N THR A 128 -18.11 15.56 20.06
CA THR A 128 -18.73 16.26 21.19
C THR A 128 -19.28 17.61 20.73
N GLU A 129 -20.18 18.24 21.50
CA GLU A 129 -20.73 19.56 21.15
C GLU A 129 -19.62 20.59 20.89
N ALA A 130 -18.62 20.65 21.77
CA ALA A 130 -17.48 21.57 21.63
C ALA A 130 -16.61 21.27 20.39
N GLN A 131 -16.50 20.01 19.97
CA GLN A 131 -15.79 19.61 18.75
C GLN A 131 -16.61 19.92 17.50
N ALA A 132 -17.93 19.71 17.54
CA ALA A 132 -18.84 20.05 16.46
C ALA A 132 -18.87 21.57 16.19
N ASP A 133 -18.83 22.39 17.24
CA ASP A 133 -18.68 23.85 17.14
C ASP A 133 -17.37 24.27 16.46
N GLN A 134 -16.34 23.42 16.52
CA GLN A 134 -15.06 23.61 15.84
C GLN A 134 -15.03 23.00 14.43
N GLY A 135 -16.14 22.41 13.96
CA GLY A 135 -16.26 21.80 12.64
C GLY A 135 -15.66 20.40 12.53
N MET A 136 -15.44 19.71 13.65
CA MET A 136 -14.97 18.31 13.63
C MET A 136 -16.07 17.36 13.17
N GLU A 137 -15.70 16.36 12.38
CA GLU A 137 -16.63 15.36 11.83
C GLU A 137 -16.81 14.12 12.75
N TYR A 138 -15.90 13.93 13.70
CA TYR A 138 -15.84 12.77 14.59
C TYR A 138 -15.19 13.16 15.93
N ASN A 139 -15.36 12.31 16.95
CA ASN A 139 -14.69 12.51 18.23
C ASN A 139 -13.20 12.18 18.13
N VAL A 140 -12.36 13.21 18.22
CA VAL A 140 -10.89 13.06 18.12
C VAL A 140 -10.26 12.24 19.24
N GLU A 141 -10.98 12.02 20.34
CA GLU A 141 -10.49 11.24 21.49
C GLU A 141 -10.74 9.74 21.33
N THR A 142 -11.80 9.34 20.61
CA THR A 142 -12.20 7.92 20.51
C THR A 142 -12.10 7.36 19.10
N TYR A 143 -12.26 8.21 18.09
CA TYR A 143 -12.28 7.77 16.69
C TYR A 143 -10.92 7.24 16.18
N PRO A 144 -9.76 7.85 16.50
CA PRO A 144 -8.49 7.41 15.93
C PRO A 144 -8.15 5.95 16.23
N ALA A 145 -8.24 5.51 17.49
CA ALA A 145 -7.94 4.14 17.89
C ALA A 145 -8.91 3.14 17.24
N ALA A 146 -10.21 3.45 17.23
CA ALA A 146 -11.23 2.62 16.63
C ALA A 146 -11.03 2.47 15.11
N LEU A 147 -10.64 3.55 14.43
CA LEU A 147 -10.33 3.52 13.00
C LEU A 147 -9.10 2.66 12.69
N ILE A 148 -8.02 2.82 13.46
CA ILE A 148 -6.79 2.04 13.30
C ILE A 148 -7.11 0.55 13.44
N ALA A 149 -7.79 0.16 14.53
CA ALA A 149 -8.16 -1.22 14.78
C ALA A 149 -9.09 -1.80 13.70
N ALA A 150 -10.10 -1.04 13.28
CA ALA A 150 -11.03 -1.49 12.25
C ALA A 150 -10.35 -1.69 10.88
N CYS A 151 -9.34 -0.88 10.56
CA CYS A 151 -8.63 -0.96 9.29
C CYS A 151 -7.44 -1.91 9.33
N HIS A 152 -6.86 -2.21 10.50
CA HIS A 152 -5.66 -3.01 10.60
C HIS A 152 -5.89 -4.44 10.12
N ILE A 153 -5.00 -4.93 9.27
CA ILE A 153 -4.97 -6.32 8.85
C ILE A 153 -3.61 -6.90 9.21
N GLU A 154 -3.64 -8.03 9.90
CA GLU A 154 -2.44 -8.80 10.22
C GLU A 154 -2.45 -10.10 9.42
N ARG A 155 -1.28 -10.59 9.04
CA ARG A 155 -1.14 -11.84 8.30
C ARG A 155 -0.05 -12.70 8.89
N ASP A 156 -0.28 -14.00 8.96
CA ASP A 156 0.74 -14.96 9.36
C ASP A 156 1.76 -15.26 8.24
N GLU A 157 2.72 -16.15 8.51
CA GLU A 157 3.75 -16.57 7.55
C GLU A 157 3.18 -17.24 6.29
N ALA A 158 1.97 -17.81 6.36
CA ALA A 158 1.28 -18.39 5.21
C ALA A 158 0.54 -17.33 4.38
N GLY A 159 0.44 -16.10 4.90
CA GLY A 159 -0.29 -14.99 4.31
C GLY A 159 -1.78 -14.99 4.64
N ASP A 160 -2.22 -15.84 5.58
CA ASP A 160 -3.60 -15.90 6.03
C ASP A 160 -3.89 -14.77 7.02
N GLU A 161 -5.08 -14.18 6.92
CA GLU A 161 -5.48 -13.10 7.82
C GLU A 161 -5.75 -13.62 9.23
N VAL A 162 -5.08 -13.01 10.21
CA VAL A 162 -5.24 -13.29 11.64
C VAL A 162 -5.83 -12.06 12.34
N PRO A 163 -6.33 -12.19 13.59
CA PRO A 163 -6.79 -11.03 14.34
C PRO A 163 -5.74 -9.92 14.36
N GLY A 164 -6.11 -8.74 13.89
CA GLY A 164 -5.26 -7.56 13.90
C GLY A 164 -5.25 -6.84 15.24
N MET A 165 -4.59 -5.70 15.26
CA MET A 165 -4.55 -4.76 16.38
C MET A 165 -5.95 -4.43 16.90
N SER A 166 -6.14 -4.58 18.21
CA SER A 166 -7.33 -4.16 18.92
C SER A 166 -7.38 -2.64 19.10
N GLU A 167 -8.57 -2.11 19.42
CA GLU A 167 -8.74 -0.68 19.73
C GLU A 167 -7.90 -0.26 20.94
N GLN A 168 -7.78 -1.13 21.96
CA GLN A 168 -6.95 -0.85 23.11
C GLN A 168 -5.46 -0.75 22.74
N GLU A 169 -4.93 -1.70 21.97
CA GLU A 169 -3.54 -1.65 21.51
C GLU A 169 -3.28 -0.43 20.63
N ALA A 170 -4.23 -0.08 19.75
CA ALA A 170 -4.14 1.14 18.95
C ALA A 170 -4.07 2.40 19.83
N GLN A 171 -4.89 2.47 20.88
CA GLN A 171 -4.87 3.58 21.84
C GLN A 171 -3.53 3.63 22.59
N GLU A 172 -3.01 2.48 23.03
CA GLU A 172 -1.71 2.40 23.71
C GLU A 172 -0.58 2.94 22.83
N LEU A 173 -0.58 2.65 21.51
CA LEU A 173 0.39 3.22 20.58
C LEU A 173 0.21 4.73 20.38
N LEU A 174 -1.03 5.20 20.23
CA LEU A 174 -1.32 6.62 20.07
C LEU A 174 -0.87 7.45 21.28
N ASP A 175 -0.99 6.89 22.49
CA ASP A 175 -0.59 7.57 23.73
C ASP A 175 0.91 7.50 23.99
N ALA A 176 1.59 6.41 23.56
CA ALA A 176 3.00 6.18 23.85
C ALA A 176 3.95 6.77 22.79
N TRP A 177 3.52 6.84 21.53
CA TRP A 177 4.39 7.25 20.43
C TRP A 177 4.60 8.77 20.37
N PRO A 178 5.72 9.22 19.76
CA PRO A 178 5.88 10.63 19.38
C PRO A 178 4.70 11.10 18.53
N ASP A 179 4.27 12.34 18.72
CA ASP A 179 3.11 12.94 18.03
C ASP A 179 3.16 12.76 16.50
N SER A 180 4.36 12.86 15.89
CA SER A 180 4.54 12.64 14.45
C SER A 180 4.21 11.21 14.01
N GLU A 181 4.57 10.22 14.82
CA GLU A 181 4.35 8.80 14.52
C GLU A 181 2.91 8.39 14.81
N ALA A 182 2.33 8.84 15.92
CA ALA A 182 0.92 8.68 16.21
C ALA A 182 0.04 9.27 15.09
N LYS A 183 0.40 10.48 14.61
CA LYS A 183 -0.26 11.09 13.43
C LYS A 183 -0.05 10.28 12.17
N ALA A 184 1.14 9.72 11.93
CA ALA A 184 1.41 8.88 10.77
C ALA A 184 0.57 7.59 10.79
N LEU A 185 0.44 6.95 11.97
CA LEU A 185 -0.39 5.77 12.20
C LEU A 185 -1.86 6.07 11.86
N PHE A 186 -2.43 7.09 12.50
CA PHE A 186 -3.81 7.50 12.23
C PHE A 186 -4.02 7.89 10.76
N THR A 187 -3.10 8.68 10.18
CA THR A 187 -3.20 9.14 8.79
C THR A 187 -3.14 7.97 7.81
N CYS A 188 -2.35 6.93 8.08
CA CYS A 188 -2.28 5.74 7.23
C CYS A 188 -3.64 5.02 7.16
N ALA A 189 -4.28 4.81 8.32
CA ALA A 189 -5.61 4.22 8.42
C ALA A 189 -6.72 5.12 7.83
N LEU A 190 -6.58 6.44 7.93
CA LEU A 190 -7.53 7.39 7.35
C LEU A 190 -7.44 7.42 5.81
N LEU A 191 -6.24 7.57 5.26
CA LEU A 191 -6.04 7.77 3.82
C LEU A 191 -6.45 6.56 2.99
N VAL A 192 -6.35 5.33 3.52
CA VAL A 192 -6.79 4.14 2.79
C VAL A 192 -8.30 4.18 2.50
N ASN A 193 -9.08 4.86 3.34
CA ASN A 193 -10.52 5.04 3.17
C ASN A 193 -10.91 6.23 2.27
N GLN A 194 -10.04 7.23 2.14
CA GLN A 194 -10.34 8.49 1.43
C GLN A 194 -9.71 8.58 0.03
N THR A 195 -8.71 7.75 -0.27
CA THR A 195 -7.98 7.84 -1.55
C THR A 195 -8.76 7.19 -2.70
N LEU A 196 -9.11 7.98 -3.71
CA LEU A 196 -9.66 7.48 -4.97
C LEU A 196 -8.61 6.69 -5.75
N ARG A 197 -8.88 5.40 -6.03
CA ARG A 197 -8.09 4.57 -6.96
C ARG A 197 -8.34 4.88 -8.44
N ALA A 198 -8.83 6.08 -8.75
CA ALA A 198 -9.08 6.52 -10.11
C ALA A 198 -7.85 7.30 -10.62
N ASP A 199 -6.71 6.61 -10.70
CA ASP A 199 -5.57 7.14 -11.42
C ASP A 199 -5.69 6.74 -12.89
N LEU A 200 -5.90 7.74 -13.75
CA LEU A 200 -5.84 7.62 -15.20
C LEU A 200 -4.52 8.19 -15.73
N GLY A 201 -3.41 8.02 -15.00
CA GLY A 201 -2.05 8.04 -15.52
C GLY A 201 -1.70 9.26 -16.37
N LYS A 202 -2.10 10.46 -15.95
CA LYS A 202 -1.63 11.74 -16.48
C LYS A 202 -1.61 12.78 -15.35
N GLY A 203 -0.49 12.81 -14.64
CA GLY A 203 -0.13 13.82 -13.64
C GLY A 203 1.33 13.64 -13.28
#